data_AF-A0A395LKW3-F1
#
_entry.id   AF-A0A395LKW3-F1
#
_cell.length_a   1.000
_cell.length_b   1.000
_cell.length_c   1.000
_cell.angle_alpha   90.00
_cell.angle_beta   90.00
_cell.angle_gamma   90.00
#
_symmetry.space_group_name_H-M   'P 1'
#
loop_
_entity.id
_entity.type
_entity.pdbx_description
1 polymer ?
#
loop_
_entity_poly.entity_id
_entity_poly.type
_entity_poly.pdbx_seq_one_letter_code
_entity_poly.pdbx_strand_id
1 'polypeptide(L)'
;MMGIPIACQPGIPTIPVSGISWENPPMAELAEILPSRIRERLEKTGKSMRAVSVAIGANTGYVRDLLDPDRFNVPSSARLHALAKALETSTEYLLGEAASPDQLKSEVSIGAGEIDFDRDRNASEPIPLMGTGDCADLSVTDDQGREVAIERSSFDPDFHVRYIRRPAMLAGRRGVYAIYFHGSSMEPRFYAGEVGLVDPNRPPGPGEYVLVQLNSGDSDEVVSVLVKKLVRRNAQEIVLEQYNPALTFTLPLSKVQRVHRIMPQTELLFG
;
A
#
# COMPACT_ATOMS: atom_id res chain seq x y z
N MET A 1 53.75 27.47 -0.81
CA MET A 1 52.35 27.27 -0.40
C MET A 1 51.47 27.50 -1.62
N MET A 2 51.03 26.41 -2.27
CA MET A 2 50.14 26.44 -3.43
C MET A 2 48.71 26.67 -2.93
N GLY A 3 48.10 27.81 -3.28
CA GLY A 3 46.69 28.09 -3.01
C GLY A 3 45.80 27.40 -4.05
N ILE A 4 44.85 26.60 -3.58
CA ILE A 4 43.84 25.94 -4.41
C ILE A 4 42.83 27.01 -4.88
N PRO A 5 42.51 27.12 -6.18
CA PRO A 5 41.46 28.03 -6.64
C PRO A 5 40.08 27.44 -6.32
N ILE A 6 39.23 28.26 -5.69
CA ILE A 6 37.83 27.97 -5.38
C ILE A 6 37.05 27.92 -6.70
N ALA A 7 36.51 26.75 -7.03
CA ALA A 7 35.63 26.58 -8.18
C ALA A 7 34.28 27.29 -7.92
N CYS A 8 33.91 28.23 -8.80
CA CYS A 8 32.56 28.81 -8.86
C CYS A 8 31.54 27.69 -9.08
N GLN A 9 30.56 27.57 -8.20
CA GLN A 9 29.39 26.72 -8.47
C GLN A 9 28.55 27.35 -9.58
N PRO A 10 28.07 26.58 -10.57
CA PRO A 10 27.12 27.08 -11.56
C PRO A 10 25.77 27.37 -10.88
N GLY A 11 25.24 28.57 -11.12
CA GLY A 11 23.97 29.03 -10.57
C GLY A 11 22.81 28.10 -10.92
N ILE A 12 21.94 27.86 -9.93
CA ILE A 12 20.68 27.15 -10.10
C ILE A 12 19.81 27.96 -11.09
N PRO A 13 19.25 27.37 -12.15
CA PRO A 13 18.35 28.11 -13.04
C PRO A 13 17.07 28.45 -12.27
N THR A 14 16.89 29.73 -11.97
CA THR A 14 15.65 30.28 -11.43
C THR A 14 14.53 30.06 -12.44
N ILE A 15 13.47 29.36 -12.04
CA ILE A 15 12.23 29.25 -12.81
C ILE A 15 11.78 30.69 -13.12
N PRO A 16 11.49 31.05 -14.39
CA PRO A 16 10.98 32.38 -14.68
C PRO A 16 9.63 32.52 -13.99
N VAL A 17 9.55 33.44 -13.03
CA VAL A 17 8.28 33.87 -12.46
C VAL A 17 7.60 34.67 -13.57
N SER A 18 6.70 34.02 -14.31
CA SER A 18 5.80 34.76 -15.20
C SER A 18 5.07 35.78 -14.33
N GLY A 19 5.30 37.06 -14.60
CA GLY A 19 4.60 38.14 -13.94
C GLY A 19 3.12 38.05 -14.27
N ILE A 20 2.36 37.40 -13.40
CA ILE A 20 0.91 37.55 -13.37
C ILE A 20 0.71 38.96 -12.79
N SER A 21 0.51 39.94 -13.66
CA SER A 21 0.06 41.26 -13.22
C SER A 21 -1.36 41.07 -12.69
N TRP A 22 -1.54 41.28 -11.39
CA TRP A 22 -2.85 41.36 -10.77
C TRP A 22 -3.49 42.72 -11.11
N GLU A 23 -3.63 43.02 -12.40
CA GLU A 23 -4.51 44.07 -12.87
C GLU A 23 -5.92 43.50 -12.86
N ASN A 24 -6.67 43.87 -11.83
CA ASN A 24 -8.09 43.56 -11.73
C ASN A 24 -8.78 44.21 -12.95
N PRO A 25 -9.29 43.45 -13.93
CA PRO A 25 -9.83 44.04 -15.15
C PRO A 25 -10.99 44.99 -14.78
N PRO A 26 -11.11 46.15 -15.44
CA PRO A 26 -12.16 47.11 -15.12
C PRO A 26 -13.53 46.42 -15.26
N MET A 27 -14.39 46.54 -14.25
CA MET A 27 -15.73 45.92 -14.19
C MET A 27 -16.58 46.10 -15.46
N ALA A 28 -16.32 47.15 -16.25
CA ALA A 28 -16.96 47.39 -17.55
C ALA A 28 -16.62 46.32 -18.60
N GLU A 29 -15.39 45.82 -18.60
CA GLU A 29 -14.91 44.82 -19.57
C GLU A 29 -15.55 43.45 -19.33
N LEU A 30 -15.74 43.06 -18.06
CA LEU A 30 -16.44 41.82 -17.69
C LEU A 30 -17.94 41.85 -18.05
N ALA A 31 -18.58 43.01 -17.93
CA ALA A 31 -19.98 43.19 -18.30
C ALA A 31 -20.23 43.07 -19.81
N GLU A 32 -19.20 43.23 -20.64
CA GLU A 32 -19.26 43.00 -22.08
C GLU A 32 -18.85 41.57 -22.45
N ILE A 33 -17.78 41.05 -21.83
CA ILE A 33 -17.20 39.74 -22.14
C ILE A 33 -18.11 38.59 -21.71
N LEU A 34 -18.63 38.62 -20.48
CA LEU A 34 -19.37 37.48 -19.94
C LEU A 34 -20.69 37.24 -20.70
N PRO A 35 -21.51 38.27 -21.02
CA PRO A 35 -22.68 38.09 -21.87
C PRO A 35 -22.35 37.65 -23.29
N SER A 36 -21.28 38.17 -23.91
CA SER A 36 -20.92 37.80 -25.28
C SER A 36 -20.54 36.32 -25.38
N ARG A 37 -19.71 35.83 -24.45
CA ARG A 37 -19.28 34.42 -24.41
C ARG A 37 -20.42 33.48 -24.02
N ILE A 38 -21.36 33.90 -23.17
CA ILE A 38 -22.59 33.13 -22.89
C ILE A 38 -23.45 32.99 -24.16
N ARG A 39 -23.66 34.07 -24.94
CA ARG A 39 -24.42 34.00 -26.21
C ARG A 39 -23.77 33.05 -27.19
N GLU A 40 -22.46 33.16 -27.38
CA GLU A 40 -21.71 32.27 -28.27
C GLU A 40 -21.90 30.79 -27.89
N ARG A 41 -21.84 30.47 -26.59
CA ARG A 41 -22.02 29.09 -26.12
C ARG A 41 -23.46 28.60 -26.21
N LEU A 42 -24.45 29.47 -26.00
CA LEU A 42 -25.87 29.12 -26.19
C LEU A 42 -26.15 28.75 -27.64
N GLU A 43 -25.60 29.50 -28.59
CA GLU A 43 -25.71 29.21 -30.04
C GLU A 43 -25.04 27.88 -30.40
N LYS A 44 -23.80 27.67 -29.95
CA LYS A 44 -23.04 26.44 -30.26
C LYS A 44 -23.63 25.18 -29.63
N THR A 45 -24.19 25.27 -28.43
CA THR A 45 -24.79 24.12 -27.72
C THR A 45 -26.26 23.90 -28.08
N GLY A 46 -26.91 24.85 -28.76
CA GLY A 46 -28.33 24.80 -29.09
C GLY A 46 -29.27 24.84 -27.88
N LYS A 47 -28.77 25.24 -26.69
CA LYS A 47 -29.56 25.29 -25.46
C LYS A 47 -30.32 26.61 -25.36
N SER A 48 -31.59 26.57 -24.95
CA SER A 48 -32.34 27.80 -24.70
C SER A 48 -31.95 28.45 -23.37
N MET A 49 -32.01 29.78 -23.30
CA MET A 49 -31.72 30.54 -22.07
C MET A 49 -32.49 30.02 -20.85
N ARG A 50 -33.78 29.69 -21.04
CA ARG A 50 -34.63 29.13 -19.99
C ARG A 50 -34.16 27.74 -19.56
N ALA A 51 -33.78 26.88 -20.50
CA ALA A 51 -33.27 25.55 -20.20
C ALA A 51 -31.97 25.61 -19.37
N VAL A 52 -31.05 26.53 -19.71
CA VAL A 52 -29.82 26.74 -18.94
C VAL A 52 -30.11 27.28 -17.55
N SER A 53 -31.00 28.29 -17.42
CA SER A 53 -31.43 28.82 -16.10
C SER A 53 -31.98 27.73 -15.17
N VAL A 54 -32.79 26.81 -15.71
CA VAL A 54 -33.36 25.69 -14.95
C VAL A 54 -32.28 24.66 -14.60
N ALA A 55 -31.39 24.33 -15.54
CA ALA A 55 -30.32 23.35 -15.34
C ALA A 55 -29.32 23.76 -14.23
N ILE A 56 -29.09 25.07 -14.05
CA ILE A 56 -28.22 25.59 -12.99
C ILE A 56 -28.97 25.82 -11.66
N GLY A 57 -30.26 25.48 -11.58
CA GLY A 57 -31.08 25.67 -10.37
C GLY A 57 -31.39 27.13 -10.04
N ALA A 58 -31.38 28.03 -11.04
CA ALA A 58 -31.70 29.44 -10.88
C ALA A 58 -33.15 29.77 -11.29
N ASN A 59 -33.57 31.02 -11.09
CA ASN A 59 -34.84 31.50 -11.62
C ASN A 59 -34.86 31.43 -13.15
N THR A 60 -35.99 31.09 -13.75
CA THR A 60 -36.19 30.92 -15.21
C THR A 60 -35.69 32.09 -16.07
N GLY A 61 -35.71 33.31 -15.54
CA GLY A 61 -35.20 34.54 -16.19
C GLY A 61 -33.72 34.85 -15.96
N TYR A 62 -33.00 34.06 -15.15
CA TYR A 62 -31.66 34.42 -14.68
C TYR A 62 -30.64 34.63 -15.79
N VAL A 63 -30.56 33.71 -16.76
CA VAL A 63 -29.66 33.86 -17.92
C VAL A 63 -30.05 35.05 -18.80
N ARG A 64 -31.34 35.38 -18.91
CA ARG A 64 -31.80 36.57 -19.64
C ARG A 64 -31.34 37.84 -18.93
N ASP A 65 -31.52 37.91 -17.61
CA ASP A 65 -31.12 39.07 -16.82
C ASP A 65 -29.58 39.26 -16.83
N LEU A 66 -28.81 38.17 -16.96
CA LEU A 66 -27.35 38.20 -17.18
C LEU A 66 -26.93 38.70 -18.57
N LEU A 67 -27.82 38.67 -19.56
CA LEU A 67 -27.54 39.14 -20.92
C LEU A 67 -28.00 40.59 -21.13
N ASP A 68 -28.85 41.10 -20.23
CA ASP A 68 -29.35 42.47 -20.25
C ASP A 68 -28.32 43.41 -19.60
N PRO A 69 -27.76 44.39 -20.33
CA PRO A 69 -26.71 45.27 -19.80
C PRO A 69 -27.18 46.09 -18.59
N ASP A 70 -28.46 46.47 -18.54
CA ASP A 70 -29.05 47.24 -17.44
C ASP A 70 -29.30 46.42 -16.17
N ARG A 71 -29.34 45.09 -16.27
CA ARG A 71 -29.64 44.16 -15.15
C ARG A 71 -28.46 43.25 -14.82
N PHE A 72 -27.32 43.47 -15.47
CA PHE A 72 -26.14 42.65 -15.33
C PHE A 72 -25.62 42.67 -13.89
N ASN A 73 -25.44 41.48 -13.33
CA ASN A 73 -24.76 41.29 -12.05
C ASN A 73 -23.86 40.06 -12.13
N VAL A 74 -22.63 40.18 -11.64
CA VAL A 74 -21.65 39.10 -11.70
C VAL A 74 -22.18 37.88 -10.92
N PRO A 75 -22.27 36.69 -11.55
CA PRO A 75 -22.67 35.47 -10.85
C PRO A 75 -21.72 35.14 -9.69
N SER A 76 -22.24 34.52 -8.63
CA SER A 76 -21.37 33.92 -7.62
C SER A 76 -20.50 32.82 -8.23
N SER A 77 -19.35 32.52 -7.60
CA SER A 77 -18.44 31.45 -8.07
C SER A 77 -19.18 30.12 -8.33
N ALA A 78 -20.06 29.71 -7.41
CA ALA A 78 -20.88 28.51 -7.56
C ALA A 78 -21.79 28.57 -8.81
N ARG A 79 -22.43 29.71 -9.08
CA ARG A 79 -23.31 29.89 -10.26
C ARG A 79 -22.52 29.99 -11.55
N LEU A 80 -21.36 30.63 -11.53
CA LEU A 80 -20.45 30.70 -12.68
C LEU A 80 -19.97 29.30 -13.09
N HIS A 81 -19.58 28.46 -12.13
CA HIS A 81 -19.22 27.07 -12.39
C HIS A 81 -20.39 26.26 -12.96
N ALA A 82 -21.60 26.45 -12.44
CA ALA A 82 -22.79 25.79 -12.95
C ALA A 82 -23.12 26.22 -14.39
N LEU A 83 -22.98 27.51 -14.70
CA LEU A 83 -23.09 28.06 -16.06
C LEU A 83 -22.07 27.44 -17.01
N ALA A 84 -20.79 27.40 -16.61
CA ALA A 84 -19.72 26.81 -17.41
C ALA A 84 -20.00 25.33 -17.72
N LYS A 85 -20.43 24.55 -16.73
CA LYS A 85 -20.84 23.15 -16.90
C LYS A 85 -22.04 23.01 -17.84
N ALA A 86 -23.08 23.82 -17.66
CA ALA A 86 -24.28 23.77 -18.49
C ALA A 86 -24.02 24.17 -19.96
N LEU A 87 -23.08 25.09 -20.19
CA LEU A 87 -22.67 25.60 -21.49
C LEU A 87 -21.48 24.83 -22.11
N GLU A 88 -21.03 23.75 -21.46
CA GLU A 88 -19.93 22.88 -21.90
C GLU A 88 -18.64 23.67 -22.17
N THR A 89 -18.26 24.54 -21.23
CA THR A 89 -17.10 25.43 -21.30
C THR A 89 -16.37 25.52 -19.96
N SER A 90 -15.24 26.23 -19.90
CA SER A 90 -14.55 26.60 -18.65
C SER A 90 -15.04 27.93 -18.06
N THR A 91 -14.87 28.14 -16.76
CA THR A 91 -15.13 29.43 -16.09
C THR A 91 -14.18 30.52 -16.54
N GLU A 92 -12.91 30.16 -16.76
CA GLU A 92 -11.86 31.03 -17.30
C GLU A 92 -12.25 31.55 -18.69
N TYR A 93 -12.84 30.69 -19.53
CA TYR A 93 -13.40 31.13 -20.79
C TYR A 93 -14.62 32.02 -20.58
N LEU A 94 -15.51 31.81 -19.61
CA LEU A 94 -16.62 32.77 -19.41
C LEU A 94 -16.16 34.14 -18.90
N LEU A 95 -15.04 34.21 -18.18
CA LEU A 95 -14.52 35.43 -17.56
C LEU A 95 -13.60 36.27 -18.44
N GLY A 96 -13.12 35.76 -19.57
CA GLY A 96 -12.15 36.48 -20.39
C GLY A 96 -10.76 35.85 -20.42
N GLU A 97 -10.43 35.08 -19.39
CA GLU A 97 -9.08 34.63 -19.02
C GLU A 97 -8.51 33.57 -19.96
N ALA A 98 -9.36 32.73 -20.56
CA ALA A 98 -8.96 31.74 -21.57
C ALA A 98 -9.44 32.13 -22.98
N ALA A 99 -8.61 31.92 -23.99
CA ALA A 99 -8.95 32.15 -25.41
C ALA A 99 -9.73 31.00 -26.05
N SER A 100 -9.62 29.78 -25.50
CA SER A 100 -10.34 28.59 -26.00
C SER A 100 -11.46 28.19 -25.03
N PRO A 101 -12.65 27.80 -25.52
CA PRO A 101 -13.76 27.33 -24.69
C PRO A 101 -13.55 25.91 -24.18
N ASP A 102 -12.57 25.17 -24.72
CA ASP A 102 -12.30 23.82 -24.25
C ASP A 102 -11.90 23.87 -22.77
N GLN A 103 -12.62 23.08 -21.95
CA GLN A 103 -12.04 22.65 -20.70
C GLN A 103 -10.72 21.99 -21.05
N LEU A 104 -9.62 22.48 -20.46
CA LEU A 104 -8.39 21.70 -20.34
C LEU A 104 -8.80 20.40 -19.64
N LYS A 105 -9.18 19.40 -20.44
CA LYS A 105 -9.28 18.02 -20.00
C LYS A 105 -7.83 17.65 -19.76
N SER A 106 -7.38 17.82 -18.52
CA SER A 106 -6.14 17.21 -18.07
C SER A 106 -6.13 15.79 -18.63
N GLU A 107 -5.13 15.45 -19.45
CA GLU A 107 -5.03 14.12 -20.09
C GLU A 107 -4.89 12.98 -19.08
N VAL A 108 -4.88 13.29 -17.78
CA VAL A 108 -5.27 12.35 -16.74
C VAL A 108 -6.79 12.20 -16.77
N SER A 109 -7.26 11.22 -17.54
CA SER A 109 -8.60 10.67 -17.37
C SER A 109 -8.69 10.07 -15.97
N ILE A 110 -9.01 10.90 -14.96
CA ILE A 110 -9.60 10.41 -13.72
C ILE A 110 -10.97 9.91 -14.15
N GLY A 111 -11.04 8.66 -14.61
CA GLY A 111 -12.31 8.01 -14.87
C GLY A 111 -13.15 8.17 -13.62
N ALA A 112 -14.44 8.50 -13.78
CA ALA A 112 -15.42 8.53 -12.71
C ALA A 112 -15.74 7.12 -12.17
N GLY A 113 -14.74 6.24 -12.09
CA GLY A 113 -14.71 5.31 -10.98
C GLY A 113 -14.30 6.14 -9.78
N GLU A 114 -15.06 6.07 -8.69
CA GLU A 114 -14.50 6.41 -7.39
C GLU A 114 -13.07 5.87 -7.35
N ILE A 115 -12.09 6.74 -7.16
CA ILE A 115 -10.83 6.30 -6.62
C ILE A 115 -11.19 5.88 -5.21
N ASP A 116 -11.61 4.62 -5.10
CA ASP A 116 -11.85 3.97 -3.85
C ASP A 116 -10.47 3.81 -3.22
N PHE A 117 -10.06 4.82 -2.44
CA PHE A 117 -8.85 4.77 -1.62
C PHE A 117 -8.93 3.63 -0.59
N ASP A 118 -10.12 3.03 -0.38
CA ASP A 118 -10.31 1.80 0.39
C ASP A 118 -10.19 0.52 -0.49
N ARG A 119 -10.02 0.61 -1.82
CA ARG A 119 -9.86 -0.59 -2.67
C ARG A 119 -8.50 -1.26 -2.49
N ASP A 120 -7.47 -0.50 -2.11
CA ASP A 120 -6.20 -1.04 -1.61
C ASP A 120 -6.31 -1.53 -0.15
N ARG A 121 -7.36 -1.11 0.57
CA ARG A 121 -7.79 -1.67 1.85
C ARG A 121 -8.82 -2.79 1.70
N ASN A 122 -9.01 -3.38 0.52
CA ASN A 122 -9.51 -4.76 0.41
C ASN A 122 -8.42 -5.74 0.90
N ALA A 123 -8.07 -5.55 2.17
CA ALA A 123 -8.07 -6.53 3.23
C ALA A 123 -7.54 -7.89 2.83
N SER A 124 -6.32 -7.85 2.33
CA SER A 124 -5.34 -8.85 2.73
C SER A 124 -5.43 -9.05 4.25
N GLU A 125 -6.14 -10.10 4.69
CA GLU A 125 -6.35 -10.42 6.10
C GLU A 125 -5.02 -10.29 6.84
N PRO A 126 -4.96 -9.52 7.93
CA PRO A 126 -3.71 -9.31 8.61
C PRO A 126 -3.13 -10.64 9.09
N ILE A 127 -1.81 -10.75 9.08
CA ILE A 127 -1.15 -12.00 9.43
C ILE A 127 -1.19 -12.13 10.96
N PRO A 128 -1.73 -13.23 11.53
CA PRO A 128 -1.72 -13.44 12.97
C PRO A 128 -0.28 -13.73 13.44
N LEU A 129 0.13 -13.09 14.51
CA LEU A 129 1.39 -13.37 15.20
C LEU A 129 1.11 -14.32 16.36
N MET A 130 1.54 -15.56 16.20
CA MET A 130 1.27 -16.64 17.14
C MET A 130 2.06 -16.46 18.43
N GLY A 131 1.46 -16.85 19.54
CA GLY A 131 2.15 -16.94 20.83
C GLY A 131 3.26 -17.98 20.75
N THR A 132 4.48 -17.55 21.00
CA THR A 132 5.62 -18.44 21.17
C THR A 132 6.29 -18.07 22.50
N GLY A 133 6.77 -19.05 23.24
CA GLY A 133 7.43 -18.85 24.53
C GLY A 133 8.53 -19.86 24.76
N ASP A 134 9.35 -19.66 25.79
CA ASP A 134 10.44 -20.59 26.10
C ASP A 134 9.86 -21.86 26.73
N CYS A 135 10.33 -23.03 26.29
CA CYS A 135 9.89 -24.34 26.77
C CYS A 135 11.09 -25.21 27.16
N ALA A 136 10.83 -26.30 27.88
CA ALA A 136 11.86 -27.24 28.30
C ALA A 136 12.57 -27.90 27.11
N ASP A 137 13.87 -28.14 27.26
CA ASP A 137 14.70 -28.73 26.22
C ASP A 137 14.22 -30.13 25.80
N LEU A 138 14.56 -30.52 24.57
CA LEU A 138 14.37 -31.86 24.03
C LEU A 138 15.70 -32.57 23.88
N SER A 139 15.83 -33.75 24.47
CA SER A 139 16.92 -34.67 24.15
C SER A 139 16.77 -35.21 22.73
N VAL A 140 17.77 -34.96 21.89
CA VAL A 140 17.88 -35.50 20.53
C VAL A 140 19.23 -36.19 20.36
N THR A 141 19.33 -37.03 19.33
CA THR A 141 20.59 -37.66 18.96
C THR A 141 21.29 -36.82 17.89
N ASP A 142 22.54 -36.44 18.16
CA ASP A 142 23.40 -35.78 17.18
C ASP A 142 23.92 -36.75 16.10
N ASP A 143 24.65 -36.21 15.13
CA ASP A 143 25.32 -36.97 14.08
C ASP A 143 26.41 -37.95 14.60
N GLN A 144 26.88 -37.76 15.83
CA GLN A 144 27.89 -38.59 16.51
C GLN A 144 27.27 -39.60 17.48
N GLY A 145 25.94 -39.71 17.54
CA GLY A 145 25.22 -40.65 18.40
C GLY A 145 25.14 -40.22 19.87
N ARG A 146 25.46 -38.97 20.21
CA ARG A 146 25.37 -38.42 21.57
C ARG A 146 23.99 -37.79 21.80
N GLU A 147 23.55 -37.83 23.05
CA GLU A 147 22.32 -37.16 23.47
C GLU A 147 22.62 -35.69 23.76
N VAL A 148 21.91 -34.79 23.05
CA VAL A 148 22.07 -33.34 23.16
C VAL A 148 20.72 -32.71 23.48
N ALA A 149 20.72 -31.75 24.40
CA ALA A 149 19.55 -30.94 24.73
C ALA A 149 19.37 -29.82 23.70
N ILE A 150 18.20 -29.76 23.07
CA ILE A 150 17.83 -28.72 22.09
C ILE A 150 16.73 -27.86 22.67
N GLU A 151 16.98 -26.54 22.70
CA GLU A 151 16.00 -25.53 23.07
C GLU A 151 14.74 -25.65 22.21
N ARG A 152 13.59 -25.66 22.88
CA ARG A 152 12.26 -25.66 22.25
C ARG A 152 11.49 -24.43 22.65
N SER A 153 10.55 -24.05 21.79
CA SER A 153 9.58 -23.04 22.13
C SER A 153 8.18 -23.63 22.28
N SER A 154 7.42 -23.17 23.25
CA SER A 154 5.99 -23.46 23.32
C SER A 154 5.30 -22.77 22.14
N PHE A 155 4.28 -23.42 21.59
CA PHE A 155 3.54 -22.88 20.47
C PHE A 155 2.07 -23.20 20.65
N ASP A 156 1.26 -22.16 20.69
CA ASP A 156 -0.19 -22.27 20.75
C ASP A 156 -0.75 -21.86 19.38
N PRO A 157 -1.31 -22.79 18.59
CA PRO A 157 -1.89 -22.50 17.29
C PRO A 157 -3.22 -21.72 17.36
N ASP A 158 -3.87 -21.65 18.53
CA ASP A 158 -5.16 -20.98 18.72
C ASP A 158 -4.99 -19.59 19.34
N PHE A 159 -3.87 -19.36 20.04
CA PHE A 159 -3.54 -18.08 20.66
C PHE A 159 -2.62 -17.20 19.78
N HIS A 160 -3.10 -15.99 19.47
CA HIS A 160 -2.34 -14.96 18.77
C HIS A 160 -2.11 -13.74 19.68
N VAL A 161 -0.89 -13.22 19.67
CA VAL A 161 -0.48 -12.05 20.47
C VAL A 161 -0.95 -10.76 19.83
N ARG A 162 -0.78 -10.64 18.51
CA ARG A 162 -1.16 -9.46 17.73
C ARG A 162 -1.34 -9.82 16.27
N TYR A 163 -1.76 -8.83 15.50
CA TYR A 163 -1.80 -8.88 14.05
C TYR A 163 -0.69 -8.02 13.45
N ILE A 164 -0.03 -8.50 12.40
CA ILE A 164 0.92 -7.72 11.61
C ILE A 164 0.32 -7.40 10.24
N ARG A 165 0.72 -6.24 9.68
CA ARG A 165 0.29 -5.87 8.34
C ARG A 165 0.82 -6.88 7.33
N ARG A 166 -0.06 -7.34 6.44
CA ARG A 166 0.31 -8.26 5.37
C ARG A 166 1.13 -7.51 4.31
N PRO A 167 2.36 -7.93 4.01
CA PRO A 167 3.12 -7.42 2.86
C PRO A 167 2.35 -7.62 1.56
N ALA A 168 2.43 -6.67 0.63
CA ALA A 168 1.68 -6.70 -0.64
C ALA A 168 1.89 -8.00 -1.43
N MET A 169 3.11 -8.54 -1.43
CA MET A 169 3.44 -9.80 -2.13
C MET A 169 2.74 -11.04 -1.54
N LEU A 170 2.28 -10.96 -0.29
CA LEU A 170 1.52 -12.03 0.34
C LEU A 170 0.01 -11.87 0.15
N ALA A 171 -0.43 -10.87 -0.61
CA ALA A 171 -1.83 -10.66 -0.94
C ALA A 171 -2.43 -11.93 -1.56
N GLY A 172 -3.57 -12.37 -1.01
CA GLY A 172 -4.25 -13.60 -1.44
C GLY A 172 -3.67 -14.92 -0.93
N ARG A 173 -2.45 -14.96 -0.36
CA ARG A 173 -1.89 -16.20 0.24
C ARG A 173 -2.52 -16.49 1.60
N ARG A 174 -3.46 -17.43 1.67
CA ARG A 174 -4.16 -17.77 2.93
C ARG A 174 -3.28 -18.59 3.87
N GLY A 175 -3.62 -18.59 5.17
CA GLY A 175 -2.97 -19.44 6.17
C GLY A 175 -1.55 -19.04 6.60
N VAL A 176 -0.98 -17.98 6.01
CA VAL A 176 0.30 -17.43 6.49
C VAL A 176 0.13 -16.87 7.89
N TYR A 177 1.05 -17.22 8.79
CA TYR A 177 1.12 -16.71 10.16
C TYR A 177 2.55 -16.26 10.47
N ALA A 178 2.71 -15.51 11.54
CA ALA A 178 4.00 -15.03 12.01
C ALA A 178 4.34 -15.65 13.37
N ILE A 179 5.64 -15.74 13.67
CA ILE A 179 6.16 -16.16 14.97
C ILE A 179 7.24 -15.20 15.46
N TYR A 180 7.45 -15.15 16.76
CA TYR A 180 8.69 -14.61 17.31
C TYR A 180 9.74 -15.70 17.40
N PHE A 181 11.00 -15.36 17.12
CA PHE A 181 12.10 -16.25 17.42
C PHE A 181 12.48 -16.15 18.88
N HIS A 182 12.65 -17.31 19.50
CA HIS A 182 13.05 -17.47 20.90
C HIS A 182 14.35 -18.27 20.97
N GLY A 183 15.13 -18.03 22.02
CA GLY A 183 16.45 -18.63 22.19
C GLY A 183 17.50 -18.10 21.22
N SER A 184 18.71 -18.63 21.35
CA SER A 184 19.88 -18.20 20.56
C SER A 184 20.27 -19.21 19.49
N SER A 185 19.54 -20.34 19.39
CA SER A 185 19.97 -21.51 18.64
C SER A 185 20.18 -21.31 17.13
N MET A 186 19.57 -20.27 16.57
CA MET A 186 19.64 -19.92 15.16
C MET A 186 20.44 -18.65 14.89
N GLU A 187 21.10 -18.07 15.89
CA GLU A 187 21.99 -16.93 15.69
C GLU A 187 23.23 -17.36 14.87
N PRO A 188 23.70 -16.51 13.93
CA PRO A 188 23.30 -15.12 13.67
C PRO A 188 22.17 -14.96 12.64
N ARG A 189 21.53 -16.06 12.21
CA ARG A 189 20.52 -15.99 11.14
C ARG A 189 19.20 -15.41 11.62
N PHE A 190 18.76 -15.84 12.78
CA PHE A 190 17.56 -15.37 13.47
C PHE A 190 17.93 -15.01 14.90
N TYR A 191 17.73 -13.74 15.25
CA TYR A 191 17.97 -13.25 16.61
C TYR A 191 16.70 -13.36 17.45
N ALA A 192 16.86 -13.54 18.76
CA ALA A 192 15.74 -13.52 19.68
C ALA A 192 14.93 -12.21 19.55
N GLY A 193 13.60 -12.33 19.46
CA GLY A 193 12.68 -11.22 19.27
C GLY A 193 12.45 -10.79 17.82
N GLU A 194 13.19 -11.33 16.86
CA GLU A 194 12.87 -11.15 15.43
C GLU A 194 11.57 -11.86 15.06
N VAL A 195 10.91 -11.36 14.01
CA VAL A 195 9.65 -11.91 13.51
C VAL A 195 9.89 -12.71 12.23
N GLY A 196 9.50 -13.97 12.24
CA GLY A 196 9.48 -14.85 11.07
C GLY A 196 8.07 -14.97 10.48
N LEU A 197 7.97 -14.95 9.14
CA LEU A 197 6.73 -15.31 8.43
C LEU A 197 6.78 -16.78 8.01
N VAL A 198 5.69 -17.50 8.25
CA VAL A 198 5.58 -18.94 8.03
C VAL A 198 4.50 -19.24 7.00
N ASP A 199 4.87 -20.01 5.96
CA ASP A 199 3.95 -20.53 4.96
C ASP A 199 3.64 -22.01 5.24
N PRO A 200 2.40 -22.35 5.63
CA PRO A 200 2.01 -23.75 5.79
C PRO A 200 1.66 -24.44 4.46
N ASN A 201 1.33 -23.70 3.41
CA ASN A 201 0.85 -24.28 2.15
C ASN A 201 1.98 -24.72 1.23
N ARG A 202 3.17 -24.13 1.42
CA ARG A 202 4.35 -24.45 0.61
C ARG A 202 5.25 -25.45 1.35
N PRO A 203 5.46 -26.66 0.81
CA PRO A 203 6.36 -27.62 1.44
C PRO A 203 7.81 -27.10 1.41
N PRO A 204 8.56 -27.24 2.52
CA PRO A 204 9.95 -26.79 2.57
C PRO A 204 10.89 -27.75 1.85
N GLY A 205 11.88 -27.18 1.16
CA GLY A 205 12.97 -27.91 0.52
C GLY A 205 14.22 -28.05 1.41
N PRO A 206 15.15 -28.96 1.06
CA PRO A 206 16.47 -29.00 1.67
C PRO A 206 17.20 -27.66 1.54
N GLY A 207 17.86 -27.24 2.62
CA GLY A 207 18.55 -25.95 2.74
C GLY A 207 17.65 -24.80 3.23
N GLU A 208 16.34 -24.99 3.27
CA GLU A 208 15.40 -23.95 3.71
C GLU A 208 15.22 -23.95 5.24
N TYR A 209 14.75 -22.82 5.76
CA TYR A 209 14.43 -22.67 7.18
C TYR A 209 13.01 -23.14 7.46
N VAL A 210 12.84 -23.90 8.54
CA VAL A 210 11.58 -24.55 8.87
C VAL A 210 11.20 -24.33 10.32
N LEU A 211 9.89 -24.24 10.53
CA LEU A 211 9.26 -24.37 11.83
C LEU A 211 8.67 -25.78 11.92
N VAL A 212 9.23 -26.58 12.82
CA VAL A 212 8.83 -27.97 13.07
C VAL A 212 7.92 -28.00 14.29
N GLN A 213 6.67 -28.41 14.12
CA GLN A 213 5.72 -28.65 15.20
C GLN A 213 5.91 -30.07 15.72
N LEU A 214 6.18 -30.19 17.00
CA LEU A 214 6.39 -31.44 17.70
C LEU A 214 5.13 -31.82 18.48
N ASN A 215 4.81 -33.11 18.43
CA ASN A 215 3.77 -33.71 19.27
C ASN A 215 4.39 -34.29 20.56
N SER A 216 3.54 -34.66 21.52
CA SER A 216 4.00 -35.31 22.76
C SER A 216 4.34 -36.80 22.60
N GLY A 217 4.21 -37.37 21.39
CA GLY A 217 4.32 -38.80 21.12
C GLY A 217 3.02 -39.59 21.27
N ASP A 218 2.14 -39.22 22.20
CA ASP A 218 0.89 -39.95 22.50
C ASP A 218 -0.40 -39.23 22.07
N SER A 219 -0.31 -37.97 21.66
CA SER A 219 -1.45 -37.14 21.25
C SER A 219 -1.11 -36.36 19.97
N ASP A 220 -2.13 -36.04 19.18
CA ASP A 220 -2.05 -35.13 18.03
C ASP A 220 -1.98 -33.64 18.45
N GLU A 221 -1.80 -33.35 19.73
CA GLU A 221 -1.66 -31.98 20.22
C GLU A 221 -0.22 -31.46 19.98
N VAL A 222 -0.12 -30.25 19.42
CA VAL A 222 1.18 -29.56 19.29
C VAL A 222 1.59 -29.08 20.67
N VAL A 223 2.70 -29.61 21.17
CA VAL A 223 3.23 -29.21 22.47
C VAL A 223 4.30 -28.12 22.33
N SER A 224 5.10 -28.22 21.28
CA SER A 224 6.29 -27.37 21.11
C SER A 224 6.68 -27.23 19.66
N VAL A 225 7.47 -26.20 19.36
CA VAL A 225 8.06 -25.94 18.05
C VAL A 225 9.57 -25.82 18.12
N LEU A 226 10.20 -26.13 16.98
CA LEU A 226 11.61 -25.91 16.73
C LEU A 226 11.77 -25.07 15.46
N VAL A 227 12.63 -24.05 15.53
CA VAL A 227 13.09 -23.31 14.34
C VAL A 227 14.50 -23.80 14.01
N LYS A 228 14.67 -24.41 12.83
CA LYS A 228 15.95 -24.98 12.38
C LYS A 228 16.10 -24.85 10.86
N LYS A 229 17.28 -25.18 10.35
CA LYS A 229 17.49 -25.37 8.90
C LYS A 229 17.29 -26.83 8.54
N LEU A 230 16.51 -27.08 7.49
CA LEU A 230 16.24 -28.42 6.99
C LEU A 230 17.43 -28.90 6.15
N VAL A 231 18.12 -29.96 6.58
CA VAL A 231 19.22 -30.55 5.79
C VAL A 231 18.66 -31.62 4.86
N ARG A 232 17.84 -32.52 5.40
CA ARG A 232 17.25 -33.63 4.65
C ARG A 232 15.97 -34.11 5.31
N ARG A 233 15.05 -34.64 4.52
CA ARG A 233 13.82 -35.29 5.00
C ARG A 233 13.61 -36.62 4.29
N ASN A 234 13.36 -37.67 5.08
CA ASN A 234 12.97 -38.98 4.62
C ASN A 234 11.60 -39.38 5.19
N ALA A 235 11.12 -40.58 4.86
CA ALA A 235 9.87 -41.12 5.41
C ALA A 235 9.96 -41.48 6.91
N GLN A 236 11.16 -41.71 7.44
CA GLN A 236 11.37 -42.14 8.83
C GLN A 236 11.88 -41.02 9.75
N GLU A 237 12.66 -40.09 9.20
CA GLU A 237 13.39 -39.10 9.99
C GLU A 237 13.56 -37.77 9.24
N ILE A 238 13.77 -36.71 10.00
CA ILE A 238 14.15 -35.39 9.51
C ILE A 238 15.49 -34.97 10.13
N VAL A 239 16.39 -34.47 9.30
CA VAL A 239 17.72 -34.00 9.71
C VAL A 239 17.70 -32.49 9.72
N LEU A 240 18.01 -31.91 10.87
CA LEU A 240 17.95 -30.48 11.14
C LEU A 240 19.32 -29.97 11.57
N GLU A 241 19.61 -28.74 11.17
CA GLU A 241 20.84 -28.02 11.52
C GLU A 241 20.48 -26.77 12.35
N GLN A 242 21.24 -26.54 13.41
CA GLN A 242 21.27 -25.29 14.17
C GLN A 242 22.64 -24.64 14.09
N TYR A 243 22.70 -23.35 14.39
CA TYR A 243 23.92 -22.56 14.24
C TYR A 243 24.64 -22.27 15.54
N ASN A 244 23.93 -22.24 16.67
CA ASN A 244 24.53 -21.91 17.97
C ASN A 244 24.03 -22.85 19.09
N PRO A 245 24.88 -23.74 19.63
CA PRO A 245 26.13 -24.20 19.02
C PRO A 245 25.86 -24.88 17.67
N ALA A 246 26.83 -24.81 16.74
CA ALA A 246 26.72 -25.45 15.44
C ALA A 246 26.56 -26.97 15.61
N LEU A 247 25.41 -27.51 15.24
CA LEU A 247 25.06 -28.90 15.48
C LEU A 247 24.06 -29.37 14.42
N THR A 248 24.27 -30.59 13.93
CA THR A 248 23.30 -31.32 13.11
C THR A 248 22.76 -32.49 13.91
N PHE A 249 21.44 -32.61 13.96
CA PHE A 249 20.77 -33.66 14.73
C PHE A 249 19.58 -34.22 13.97
N THR A 250 19.15 -35.40 14.39
CA THR A 250 18.07 -36.13 13.73
C THR A 250 16.86 -36.28 14.63
N LEU A 251 15.67 -36.08 14.07
CA LEU A 251 14.40 -36.31 14.73
C LEU A 251 13.59 -37.38 14.00
N PRO A 252 13.01 -38.36 14.73
CA PRO A 252 12.10 -39.32 14.13
C PRO A 252 10.81 -38.61 13.70
N LEU A 253 10.30 -38.96 12.52
CA LEU A 253 9.09 -38.35 11.96
C LEU A 253 7.85 -38.63 12.82
N SER A 254 7.87 -39.69 13.65
CA SER A 254 6.81 -39.98 14.63
C SER A 254 6.60 -38.87 15.66
N LYS A 255 7.65 -38.10 15.99
CA LYS A 255 7.58 -36.95 16.91
C LYS A 255 7.19 -35.64 16.22
N VAL A 256 7.08 -35.65 14.89
CA VAL A 256 6.88 -34.45 14.06
C VAL A 256 5.44 -34.45 13.55
N GLN A 257 4.66 -33.46 13.95
CA GLN A 257 3.29 -33.32 13.45
C GLN A 257 3.26 -32.58 12.11
N ARG A 258 3.92 -31.41 12.03
CA ARG A 258 3.95 -30.58 10.82
C ARG A 258 5.31 -29.91 10.67
N VAL A 259 5.66 -29.63 9.43
CA VAL A 259 6.87 -28.86 9.08
C VAL A 259 6.42 -27.76 8.13
N HIS A 260 6.50 -26.52 8.59
CA HIS A 260 6.15 -25.35 7.81
C HIS A 260 7.39 -24.57 7.40
N ARG A 261 7.33 -23.93 6.25
CA ARG A 261 8.45 -23.17 5.67
C ARG A 261 8.49 -21.77 6.24
N ILE A 262 9.65 -21.32 6.70
CA ILE A 262 9.88 -19.92 7.08
C ILE A 262 10.31 -19.16 5.83
N MET A 263 9.56 -18.12 5.49
CA MET A 263 9.83 -17.30 4.31
C MET A 263 11.12 -16.49 4.52
N PRO A 264 12.10 -16.58 3.61
CA PRO A 264 13.29 -15.74 3.69
C PRO A 264 12.92 -14.28 3.37
N GLN A 265 13.58 -13.35 4.04
CA GLN A 265 13.35 -11.91 3.87
C GLN A 265 13.52 -11.44 2.41
N THR A 266 14.42 -12.07 1.65
CA THR A 266 14.59 -11.82 0.22
C THR A 266 13.33 -12.16 -0.58
N GLU A 267 12.66 -13.27 -0.26
CA GLU A 267 11.38 -13.63 -0.89
C GLU A 267 10.33 -12.58 -0.54
N LEU A 268 10.31 -12.04 0.67
CA LEU A 268 9.36 -10.99 1.06
C LEU A 268 9.56 -9.65 0.32
N LEU A 269 10.76 -9.38 -0.19
CA LEU A 269 11.11 -8.11 -0.84
C LEU A 269 11.07 -8.16 -2.37
N PHE A 270 11.37 -9.31 -2.98
CA PHE A 270 11.61 -9.42 -4.42
C PHE A 270 10.80 -10.49 -5.14
N GLY A 271 9.89 -11.18 -4.44
CA GLY A 271 9.16 -12.31 -5.02
C GLY A 271 8.21 -11.95 -6.15
#